data_AF-A0A6L7JR85-F1
#
_entry.id   AF-A0A6L7JR85-F1
#
_cell.length_a   1.000
_cell.length_b   1.000
_cell.length_c   1.000
_cell.angle_alpha   90.00
_cell.angle_beta   90.00
_cell.angle_gamma   90.00
#
_symmetry.space_group_name_H-M   'P 1'
#
loop_
_entity.id
_entity.type
_entity.pdbx_description
1 polymer ?
#
loop_
_entity_poly.entity_id
_entity_poly.type
_entity_poly.pdbx_seq_one_letter_code
_entity_poly.pdbx_strand_id
1 'polypeptide(L)'
;MVIYARIPVRYLLPIAPAPQSYGGVVLRILREALFFESLFRANKWTWFFGWIFHYALLVVLLRHLFFVTWSLEPWVIMLFFPGDVAAWLMIGSLLGLLGRRIFVDRVRYISTVSDYAMLILILLIGITGLALRYKVPVDIMATREFMLGLMKLDLSDLPRNGVLYLHLASVVILVIVFPFSKLVHFPGYFFSPSHNQKYPNAKMKNLSE
;
A
#
# COMPACT_ATOMS: atom_id res chain seq x y z
N MET A 1 -14.71 8.63 -8.36
CA MET A 1 -15.16 8.06 -7.07
C MET A 1 -16.59 8.45 -6.69
N VAL A 2 -16.98 9.74 -6.72
CA VAL A 2 -18.33 10.19 -6.33
C VAL A 2 -19.45 9.51 -7.13
N ILE A 3 -19.23 9.27 -8.43
CA ILE A 3 -20.19 8.57 -9.30
C ILE A 3 -20.38 7.12 -8.85
N TYR A 4 -19.30 6.41 -8.49
CA TYR A 4 -19.34 5.00 -8.09
C TYR A 4 -20.09 4.78 -6.77
N ALA A 5 -20.00 5.74 -5.85
CA ALA A 5 -20.75 5.71 -4.59
C ALA A 5 -22.26 5.92 -4.76
N ARG A 6 -22.70 6.44 -5.92
CA ARG A 6 -24.10 6.77 -6.21
C ARG A 6 -24.79 5.77 -7.14
N ILE A 7 -24.06 4.83 -7.73
CA ILE A 7 -24.66 3.81 -8.61
C ILE A 7 -25.50 2.86 -7.74
N PRO A 8 -26.81 2.73 -8.01
CA PRO A 8 -27.65 1.79 -7.28
C PRO A 8 -27.18 0.37 -7.55
N VAL A 9 -26.98 -0.38 -6.48
CA VAL A 9 -26.55 -1.76 -6.55
C VAL A 9 -27.75 -2.63 -6.88
N ARG A 10 -27.79 -3.16 -8.12
CA ARG A 10 -28.92 -3.95 -8.62
C ARG A 10 -29.08 -5.32 -7.95
N TYR A 11 -27.96 -5.95 -7.53
CA TYR A 11 -27.96 -7.29 -6.96
C TYR A 11 -27.28 -7.33 -5.58
N LEU A 12 -28.00 -7.91 -4.61
CA LEU A 12 -27.49 -8.16 -3.26
C LEU A 12 -26.82 -9.54 -3.22
N LEU A 13 -25.50 -9.56 -3.36
CA LEU A 13 -24.64 -10.74 -3.34
C LEU A 13 -23.55 -10.57 -2.28
N PRO A 14 -23.89 -10.57 -0.98
CA PRO A 14 -22.89 -10.47 0.07
C PRO A 14 -22.07 -11.76 0.14
N ILE A 15 -20.76 -11.62 0.33
CA ILE A 15 -19.87 -12.77 0.54
C ILE A 15 -20.18 -13.41 1.89
N ALA A 16 -20.34 -14.74 1.92
CA ALA A 16 -20.59 -15.48 3.15
C ALA A 16 -19.33 -15.54 4.06
N PRO A 17 -19.47 -15.50 5.40
CA PRO A 17 -20.70 -15.24 6.15
C PRO A 17 -21.11 -13.76 6.04
N ALA A 18 -22.34 -13.54 5.61
CA ALA A 18 -22.88 -12.20 5.41
C ALA A 18 -23.32 -11.60 6.76
N PRO A 19 -22.88 -10.39 7.12
CA PRO A 19 -23.32 -9.74 8.35
C PRO A 19 -24.84 -9.48 8.34
N GLN A 20 -25.50 -9.73 9.47
CA GLN A 20 -26.95 -9.51 9.62
C GLN A 20 -27.30 -8.04 9.95
N SER A 21 -26.30 -7.25 10.35
CA SER A 21 -26.46 -5.84 10.73
C SER A 21 -25.43 -4.95 10.03
N TYR A 22 -25.73 -3.65 9.90
CA TYR A 22 -24.77 -2.67 9.39
C TYR A 22 -23.50 -2.59 10.24
N GLY A 23 -23.64 -2.71 11.57
CA GLY A 23 -22.47 -2.79 12.47
C GLY A 23 -21.59 -4.00 12.17
N GLY A 24 -22.17 -5.14 11.81
CA GLY A 24 -21.41 -6.31 11.38
C GLY A 24 -20.69 -6.12 10.05
N VAL A 25 -21.24 -5.33 9.12
CA VAL A 25 -20.56 -4.95 7.86
C VAL A 25 -19.34 -4.10 8.15
N VAL A 26 -19.49 -3.06 8.97
CA VAL A 26 -18.37 -2.20 9.38
C VAL A 26 -17.28 -3.02 10.07
N LEU A 27 -17.65 -3.88 11.02
CA LEU A 27 -16.69 -4.73 11.72
C LEU A 27 -15.94 -5.67 10.76
N ARG A 28 -16.63 -6.26 9.78
CA ARG A 28 -15.99 -7.11 8.76
C ARG A 28 -14.99 -6.31 7.92
N ILE A 29 -15.38 -5.13 7.45
CA ILE A 29 -14.51 -4.27 6.66
C ILE A 29 -13.29 -3.87 7.47
N LEU A 30 -13.45 -3.49 8.73
CA LEU A 30 -12.32 -3.14 9.62
C LEU A 30 -11.38 -4.32 9.85
N ARG A 31 -11.92 -5.52 10.12
CA ARG A 31 -11.11 -6.72 10.32
C ARG A 31 -10.33 -7.09 9.07
N GLU A 32 -10.93 -6.97 7.90
CA GLU A 32 -10.21 -7.23 6.66
C GLU A 32 -9.16 -6.15 6.40
N ALA A 33 -9.50 -4.87 6.55
CA ALA A 33 -8.58 -3.77 6.27
C ALA A 33 -7.36 -3.74 7.20
N LEU A 34 -7.54 -4.05 8.49
CA LEU A 34 -6.48 -3.99 9.48
C LEU A 34 -5.74 -5.33 9.65
N PHE A 35 -6.46 -6.45 9.60
CA PHE A 35 -5.90 -7.76 9.95
C PHE A 35 -5.85 -8.73 8.78
N PHE A 36 -6.35 -8.38 7.60
CA PHE A 36 -6.44 -9.31 6.46
C PHE A 36 -7.02 -10.67 6.88
N GLU A 37 -8.15 -10.64 7.62
CA GLU A 37 -8.71 -11.80 8.32
C GLU A 37 -8.99 -12.97 7.38
N SER A 38 -9.48 -12.70 6.16
CA SER A 38 -9.70 -13.72 5.14
C SER A 38 -8.38 -14.39 4.72
N LEU A 39 -7.32 -13.60 4.51
CA LEU A 39 -6.00 -14.08 4.12
C LEU A 39 -5.34 -14.88 5.25
N PHE A 40 -5.54 -14.46 6.51
CA PHE A 40 -5.05 -15.19 7.68
C PHE A 40 -5.61 -16.62 7.72
N ARG A 41 -6.91 -16.77 7.44
CA ARG A 41 -7.57 -18.08 7.36
C ARG A 41 -7.10 -18.90 6.17
N ALA A 42 -6.86 -18.28 5.03
CA ALA A 42 -6.51 -18.97 3.78
C ALA A 42 -5.04 -19.41 3.71
N ASN A 43 -4.11 -18.53 4.08
CA ASN A 43 -2.68 -18.80 3.97
C ASN A 43 -1.86 -17.94 4.96
N LYS A 44 -1.49 -18.55 6.09
CA LYS A 44 -0.75 -17.89 7.18
C LYS A 44 0.59 -17.28 6.74
N TRP A 45 1.30 -17.91 5.80
CA TRP A 45 2.58 -17.40 5.32
C TRP A 45 2.42 -16.16 4.45
N THR A 46 1.44 -16.17 3.54
CA THR A 46 1.12 -15.01 2.70
C THR A 46 0.59 -13.87 3.55
N TRP A 47 -0.23 -14.19 4.55
CA TRP A 47 -0.69 -13.25 5.55
C TRP A 47 0.46 -12.61 6.32
N PHE A 48 1.40 -13.40 6.86
CA PHE A 48 2.49 -12.90 7.68
C PHE A 48 3.35 -11.87 6.91
N PHE A 49 3.85 -12.25 5.73
CA PHE A 49 4.65 -11.33 4.92
C PHE A 49 3.82 -10.18 4.37
N GLY A 50 2.58 -10.42 3.95
CA GLY A 50 1.67 -9.37 3.46
C GLY A 50 1.36 -8.33 4.53
N TRP A 51 1.07 -8.76 5.75
CA TRP A 51 0.73 -7.90 6.87
C TRP A 51 1.92 -7.03 7.28
N ILE A 52 3.09 -7.64 7.49
CA ILE A 52 4.33 -6.90 7.78
C ILE A 52 4.63 -5.88 6.67
N PHE A 53 4.52 -6.29 5.40
CA PHE A 53 4.76 -5.40 4.28
C PHE A 53 3.87 -4.15 4.31
N HIS A 54 2.55 -4.30 4.49
CA HIS A 54 1.63 -3.17 4.43
C HIS A 54 1.80 -2.20 5.61
N TYR A 55 2.00 -2.72 6.82
CA TYR A 55 2.23 -1.86 7.99
C TYR A 55 3.58 -1.15 7.90
N ALA A 56 4.62 -1.85 7.48
CA ALA A 56 5.92 -1.25 7.25
C ALA A 56 5.87 -0.18 6.15
N LEU A 57 5.18 -0.46 5.04
CA LEU A 57 4.95 0.50 3.97
C LEU A 57 4.22 1.75 4.48
N LEU A 58 3.17 1.59 5.29
CA LEU A 58 2.45 2.71 5.89
C LEU A 58 3.38 3.60 6.73
N VAL A 59 4.17 3.00 7.63
CA VAL A 59 5.13 3.75 8.46
C VAL A 59 6.19 4.45 7.61
N VAL A 60 6.72 3.77 6.59
CA VAL A 60 7.69 4.36 5.65
C VAL A 60 7.05 5.54 4.90
N LEU A 61 5.82 5.41 4.40
CA LEU A 61 5.12 6.50 3.71
C LEU A 61 4.86 7.68 4.64
N LEU A 62 4.43 7.44 5.88
CA LEU A 62 4.23 8.49 6.88
C LEU A 62 5.54 9.23 7.18
N ARG A 63 6.67 8.51 7.26
CA ARG A 63 8.00 9.14 7.37
C ARG A 63 8.31 10.01 6.16
N HIS A 64 7.96 9.58 4.95
CA HIS A 64 8.22 10.36 3.73
C HIS A 64 7.41 11.67 3.67
N LEU A 65 6.32 11.79 4.43
CA LEU A 65 5.58 13.06 4.54
C LEU A 65 6.47 14.20 5.05
N PHE A 66 7.52 13.90 5.83
CA PHE A 66 8.52 14.87 6.27
C PHE A 66 9.10 15.73 5.13
N PHE A 67 9.31 15.13 3.95
CA PHE A 67 9.93 15.83 2.81
C PHE A 67 8.96 16.74 2.06
N VAL A 68 7.66 16.62 2.32
CA VAL A 68 6.60 17.27 1.53
C VAL A 68 5.64 18.12 2.37
N THR A 69 5.66 18.02 3.69
CA THR A 69 4.86 18.87 4.57
C THR A 69 5.61 20.15 4.93
N TRP A 70 4.89 21.26 5.03
CA TRP A 70 5.47 22.57 5.36
C TRP A 70 5.89 22.69 6.82
N SER A 71 5.15 22.06 7.75
CA SER A 71 5.47 22.04 9.18
C SER A 71 6.18 20.76 9.61
N LEU A 72 7.12 20.91 10.55
CA LEU A 72 7.78 19.82 11.25
C LEU A 72 6.98 19.47 12.50
N GLU A 73 5.81 18.85 12.30
CA GLU A 73 4.99 18.44 13.43
C GLU A 73 5.72 17.40 14.28
N PRO A 74 5.64 17.46 15.63
CA PRO A 74 6.34 16.54 16.53
C PRO A 74 6.07 15.05 16.23
N TRP A 75 4.85 14.71 15.78
CA TRP A 75 4.50 13.32 15.44
C TRP A 75 5.27 12.80 14.22
N VAL A 76 5.64 13.67 13.25
CA VAL A 76 6.46 13.30 12.09
C VAL A 76 7.89 12.97 12.54
N ILE A 77 8.42 13.75 13.48
CA ILE A 77 9.76 13.55 14.05
C ILE A 77 9.81 12.23 14.85
N MET A 78 8.74 11.88 15.57
CA MET A 78 8.63 10.60 16.28
C MET A 78 8.67 9.37 15.36
N LEU A 79 8.36 9.53 14.07
CA LEU A 79 8.38 8.42 13.11
C LEU A 79 9.78 8.07 12.57
N PHE A 80 10.81 8.84 12.90
CA PHE A 80 12.17 8.56 12.40
C PHE A 80 12.72 7.23 12.90
N PHE A 81 12.61 6.94 14.20
CA PHE A 81 13.06 5.68 14.79
C PHE A 81 12.28 4.45 14.31
N PRO A 82 10.93 4.41 14.37
CA PRO A 82 10.19 3.27 13.84
C PRO A 82 10.31 3.14 12.32
N GLY A 83 10.58 4.22 11.59
CA GLY A 83 10.73 4.22 10.14
C GLY A 83 11.94 3.43 9.63
N ASP A 84 13.05 3.43 10.36
CA ASP A 84 14.24 2.65 10.00
C ASP A 84 13.98 1.14 10.15
N VAL A 85 13.37 0.74 11.27
CA VAL A 85 12.95 -0.66 11.49
C VAL A 85 11.91 -1.08 10.45
N ALA A 86 10.95 -0.22 10.15
CA ALA A 86 9.94 -0.47 9.13
C ALA A 86 10.56 -0.68 7.74
N ALA A 87 11.57 0.10 7.34
CA ALA A 87 12.23 -0.09 6.05
C ALA A 87 12.90 -1.48 5.93
N TRP A 88 13.55 -1.97 6.98
CA TRP A 88 14.10 -3.32 7.02
C TRP A 88 13.02 -4.41 6.95
N LEU A 89 11.95 -4.25 7.73
CA LEU A 89 10.80 -5.17 7.72
C LEU A 89 10.10 -5.19 6.35
N MET A 90 9.98 -4.04 5.69
CA MET A 90 9.41 -3.93 4.34
C MET A 90 10.23 -4.72 3.32
N ILE A 91 11.57 -4.60 3.36
CA ILE A 91 12.46 -5.37 2.46
C ILE A 91 12.37 -6.87 2.75
N GLY A 92 12.47 -7.28 4.02
CA GLY A 92 12.39 -8.69 4.39
C GLY A 92 11.06 -9.33 3.98
N SER A 93 9.95 -8.61 4.18
CA SER A 93 8.63 -9.08 3.75
C SER A 93 8.46 -9.12 2.23
N LEU A 94 8.96 -8.12 1.49
CA LEU A 94 8.98 -8.14 0.03
C LEU A 94 9.79 -9.33 -0.51
N LEU A 95 10.95 -9.62 0.07
CA LEU A 95 11.76 -10.79 -0.29
C LEU A 95 11.01 -12.09 0.00
N GLY A 96 10.29 -12.18 1.13
CA GLY A 96 9.43 -13.33 1.43
C GLY A 96 8.28 -13.51 0.42
N LEU A 97 7.61 -12.42 0.03
CA LEU A 97 6.54 -12.44 -0.97
C LEU A 97 7.06 -12.77 -2.37
N LEU A 98 8.20 -12.22 -2.76
CA LEU A 98 8.87 -12.52 -4.02
C LEU A 98 9.34 -13.97 -4.04
N GLY A 99 9.96 -14.45 -2.95
CA GLY A 99 10.35 -15.84 -2.77
C GLY A 99 9.16 -16.78 -2.92
N ARG A 100 8.00 -16.47 -2.32
CA ARG A 100 6.77 -17.26 -2.53
C ARG A 100 6.35 -17.31 -4.00
N ARG A 101 6.43 -16.21 -4.75
CA ARG A 101 6.10 -16.18 -6.18
C ARG A 101 7.10 -16.94 -7.04
N ILE A 102 8.35 -16.99 -6.61
CA ILE A 102 9.37 -17.75 -7.30
C ILE A 102 9.22 -19.21 -6.93
N PHE A 103 9.23 -19.63 -5.67
CA PHE A 103 9.40 -21.05 -5.29
C PHE A 103 8.11 -21.88 -5.19
N VAL A 104 6.93 -21.27 -5.15
CA VAL A 104 5.67 -22.04 -5.01
C VAL A 104 5.00 -22.20 -6.38
N ASP A 105 4.95 -23.41 -6.92
CA ASP A 105 4.47 -23.70 -8.28
C ASP A 105 3.08 -23.14 -8.57
N ARG A 106 2.12 -23.35 -7.66
CA ARG A 106 0.75 -22.82 -7.83
C ARG A 106 0.75 -21.29 -7.99
N VAL A 107 1.60 -20.60 -7.24
CA VAL A 107 1.68 -19.13 -7.26
C VAL A 107 2.44 -18.66 -8.49
N ARG A 108 3.53 -19.34 -8.84
CA ARG A 108 4.33 -19.07 -10.05
C ARG A 108 3.46 -19.20 -11.30
N TYR A 109 2.65 -20.26 -11.38
CA TYR A 109 1.76 -20.53 -12.52
C TYR A 109 0.74 -19.41 -12.78
N ILE A 110 0.19 -18.80 -11.73
CA ILE A 110 -0.82 -17.72 -11.85
C ILE A 110 -0.21 -16.31 -11.85
N SER A 111 1.12 -16.18 -11.69
CA SER A 111 1.78 -14.87 -11.61
C SER A 111 2.09 -14.32 -13.00
N THR A 112 1.88 -13.02 -13.18
CA THR A 112 2.23 -12.32 -14.43
C THR A 112 3.53 -11.54 -14.28
N VAL A 113 4.17 -11.14 -15.38
CA VAL A 113 5.41 -10.34 -15.36
C VAL A 113 5.25 -9.05 -14.53
N SER A 114 4.08 -8.42 -14.62
CA SER A 114 3.75 -7.23 -13.82
C SER A 114 3.81 -7.48 -12.31
N ASP A 115 3.46 -8.69 -11.84
CA ASP A 115 3.54 -9.04 -10.41
C ASP A 115 4.97 -9.02 -9.88
N TYR A 116 5.91 -9.53 -10.67
CA TYR A 116 7.34 -9.51 -10.32
C TYR A 116 7.91 -8.09 -10.44
N ALA A 117 7.57 -7.39 -11.52
CA ALA A 117 8.07 -6.04 -11.78
C ALA A 117 7.71 -5.07 -10.64
N MET A 118 6.47 -5.10 -10.13
CA MET A 118 6.06 -4.22 -9.03
C MET A 118 6.78 -4.54 -7.71
N LEU A 119 6.95 -5.83 -7.37
CA LEU A 119 7.71 -6.20 -6.17
C LEU A 119 9.18 -5.79 -6.27
N ILE A 120 9.80 -5.99 -7.43
CA ILE A 120 11.19 -5.59 -7.68
C ILE A 120 11.34 -4.07 -7.61
N LEU A 121 10.40 -3.32 -8.18
CA LEU A 121 10.42 -1.85 -8.14
C LEU A 121 10.34 -1.32 -6.71
N ILE A 122 9.40 -1.83 -5.90
CA ILE A 122 9.28 -1.41 -4.50
C ILE A 122 10.50 -1.86 -3.68
N LEU A 123 11.05 -3.04 -3.98
CA LEU A 123 12.28 -3.52 -3.35
C LEU A 123 13.47 -2.62 -3.69
N LEU A 124 13.62 -2.18 -4.95
CA LEU A 124 14.64 -1.23 -5.39
C LEU A 124 14.50 0.11 -4.67
N ILE A 125 13.28 0.63 -4.53
CA ILE A 125 13.00 1.86 -3.77
C ILE A 125 13.42 1.68 -2.29
N GLY A 126 13.06 0.56 -1.66
CA GLY A 126 13.42 0.26 -0.28
C GLY A 126 14.94 0.16 -0.07
N ILE A 127 15.64 -0.59 -0.94
CA ILE A 127 17.09 -0.80 -0.86
C ILE A 127 17.84 0.52 -1.07
N THR A 128 17.47 1.30 -2.09
CA THR A 128 18.11 2.60 -2.35
C THR A 128 17.83 3.59 -1.21
N GLY A 129 16.63 3.57 -0.62
CA GLY A 129 16.30 4.38 0.56
C GLY A 129 17.14 4.03 1.79
N LEU A 130 17.36 2.74 2.06
CA LEU A 130 18.27 2.30 3.13
C LEU A 130 19.73 2.64 2.84
N ALA A 131 20.15 2.55 1.58
CA ALA A 131 21.50 2.93 1.17
C ALA A 131 21.75 4.44 1.43
N LEU A 132 20.78 5.30 1.11
CA LEU A 132 20.83 6.72 1.44
C LEU A 132 20.85 7.00 2.95
N ARG A 133 20.25 6.13 3.77
CA ARG A 133 20.28 6.26 5.22
C ARG A 133 21.62 5.87 5.84
N TYR A 134 22.23 4.77 5.37
CA TYR A 134 23.33 4.11 6.08
C TYR A 134 24.66 4.03 5.32
N LYS A 135 24.67 4.17 4.00
CA LYS A 135 25.86 3.92 3.17
C LYS A 135 26.34 5.14 2.41
N VAL A 136 25.41 5.92 1.86
CA VAL A 136 25.68 7.16 1.13
C VAL A 136 24.71 8.25 1.60
N PRO A 137 24.91 8.76 2.84
CA PRO A 137 24.09 9.83 3.39
C PRO A 137 24.03 11.03 2.46
N VAL A 138 22.83 11.59 2.33
CA VAL A 138 22.57 12.84 1.61
C VAL A 138 22.19 13.92 2.61
N ASP A 139 22.36 15.18 2.19
CA ASP A 139 21.82 16.30 2.93
C ASP A 139 20.29 16.24 2.91
N ILE A 140 19.72 15.89 4.07
CA ILE A 140 18.28 15.72 4.27
C ILE A 140 17.56 17.06 4.13
N MET A 141 18.18 18.17 4.55
CA MET A 141 17.58 19.50 4.48
C MET A 141 17.54 19.97 3.03
N ALA A 142 18.65 19.86 2.29
CA ALA A 142 18.67 20.20 0.88
C ALA A 142 17.71 19.32 0.05
N THR A 143 17.61 18.03 0.38
CA THR A 143 16.63 17.13 -0.26
C THR A 143 15.19 17.56 0.05
N ARG A 144 14.90 17.99 1.28
CA ARG A 144 13.58 18.51 1.66
C ARG A 144 13.26 19.82 0.95
N GLU A 145 14.21 20.74 0.85
CA GLU A 145 14.03 21.99 0.10
C GLU A 145 13.70 21.73 -1.36
N PHE A 146 14.42 20.81 -2.02
CA PHE A 146 14.11 20.39 -3.38
C PHE A 146 12.67 19.84 -3.50
N MET A 147 12.26 18.94 -2.59
CA MET A 147 10.93 18.32 -2.62
C MET A 147 9.81 19.35 -2.39
N LEU A 148 10.02 20.33 -1.51
CA LEU A 148 9.08 21.44 -1.31
C LEU A 148 9.05 22.38 -2.52
N GLY A 149 10.21 22.65 -3.12
CA GLY A 149 10.34 23.41 -4.37
C GLY A 149 9.55 22.78 -5.52
N LEU A 150 9.61 21.46 -5.66
CA LEU A 150 8.82 20.70 -6.63
C LEU A 150 7.31 20.93 -6.47
N MET A 151 6.81 21.06 -5.24
CA MET A 151 5.39 21.35 -4.98
C MET A 151 4.99 22.78 -5.33
N LYS A 152 5.94 23.72 -5.24
CA LYS A 152 5.76 25.13 -5.58
C LYS A 152 6.06 25.46 -7.04
N LEU A 153 6.56 24.49 -7.81
CA LEU A 153 7.14 24.69 -9.14
C LEU A 153 8.30 25.70 -9.11
N ASP A 154 9.04 25.73 -8.00
CA ASP A 154 10.21 26.57 -7.76
C ASP A 154 11.39 25.66 -7.44
N LEU A 155 12.11 25.24 -8.48
CA LEU A 155 13.08 24.15 -8.38
C LEU A 155 14.40 24.62 -7.77
N SER A 156 14.73 24.09 -6.60
CA SER A 156 16.07 24.20 -6.00
C SER A 156 17.04 23.18 -6.61
N ASP A 157 18.32 23.32 -6.28
CA ASP A 157 19.33 22.32 -6.66
C ASP A 157 19.12 21.00 -5.92
N LEU A 158 19.10 19.89 -6.68
CA LEU A 158 19.05 18.54 -6.11
C LEU A 158 20.47 18.08 -5.73
N PRO A 159 20.71 17.56 -4.51
CA PRO A 159 22.02 17.07 -4.10
C PRO A 159 22.60 16.05 -5.09
N ARG A 160 23.88 16.23 -5.45
CA ARG A 160 24.58 15.38 -6.42
C ARG A 160 24.92 14.02 -5.82
N ASN A 161 23.97 13.08 -5.91
CA ASN A 161 24.14 11.71 -5.45
C ASN A 161 23.42 10.73 -6.39
N GLY A 162 24.18 9.82 -7.00
CA GLY A 162 23.63 8.85 -7.97
C GLY A 162 22.60 7.90 -7.37
N VAL A 163 22.73 7.52 -6.09
CA VAL A 163 21.75 6.67 -5.40
C VAL A 163 20.47 7.45 -5.11
N LEU A 164 20.56 8.75 -4.82
CA LEU A 164 19.39 9.63 -4.67
C LEU A 164 18.63 9.72 -5.98
N TYR A 165 19.33 9.89 -7.10
CA TYR A 165 18.72 9.94 -8.43
C TYR A 165 18.03 8.63 -8.78
N LEU A 166 18.67 7.49 -8.49
CA LEU A 166 18.07 6.17 -8.70
C LEU A 166 16.82 5.97 -7.83
N HIS A 167 16.86 6.39 -6.57
CA HIS A 167 15.72 6.32 -5.65
C HIS A 167 14.54 7.14 -6.18
N LEU A 168 14.76 8.41 -6.50
CA LEU A 168 13.74 9.31 -7.01
C LEU A 168 13.19 8.84 -8.36
N ALA A 169 14.05 8.42 -9.29
CA ALA A 169 13.61 7.85 -10.58
C ALA A 169 12.72 6.62 -10.38
N SER A 170 13.08 5.73 -9.46
CA SER A 170 12.27 4.54 -9.14
C SER A 170 10.90 4.92 -8.56
N VAL A 171 10.85 5.94 -7.69
CA VAL A 171 9.59 6.47 -7.15
C VAL A 171 8.75 7.13 -8.24
N VAL A 172 9.34 7.90 -9.15
CA VAL A 172 8.63 8.50 -10.30
C VAL A 172 8.03 7.42 -11.20
N ILE A 173 8.80 6.37 -11.52
CA ILE A 173 8.30 5.21 -12.26
C ILE A 173 7.12 4.56 -11.52
N LEU A 174 7.23 4.39 -10.20
CA LEU A 174 6.14 3.84 -9.38
C LEU A 174 4.89 4.71 -9.50
N VAL A 175 4.99 6.04 -9.37
CA VAL A 175 3.85 6.96 -9.46
C VAL A 175 3.18 6.90 -10.83
N ILE A 176 3.97 6.85 -11.92
CA ILE A 176 3.45 6.77 -13.29
C ILE A 176 2.70 5.45 -13.52
N VAL A 177 3.25 4.33 -13.03
CA VAL A 177 2.67 2.99 -13.25
C VAL A 177 1.54 2.69 -12.27
N PHE A 178 1.54 3.31 -11.09
CA PHE A 178 0.57 3.09 -10.01
C PHE A 178 -0.89 3.01 -10.48
N PRO A 179 -1.45 4.00 -11.23
CA PRO A 179 -2.87 3.99 -11.63
C PRO A 179 -3.25 2.84 -12.57
N PHE A 180 -2.28 2.23 -13.26
CA PHE A 180 -2.48 1.12 -14.19
C PHE A 180 -2.13 -0.24 -13.58
N SER A 181 -1.73 -0.26 -12.31
CA SER A 181 -1.20 -1.44 -11.63
C SER A 181 -2.21 -2.06 -10.66
N LYS A 182 -1.87 -3.25 -10.16
CA LYS A 182 -2.62 -3.92 -9.07
C LYS A 182 -2.50 -3.18 -7.72
N LEU A 183 -1.73 -2.09 -7.62
CA LEU A 183 -1.54 -1.33 -6.38
C LEU A 183 -2.78 -0.51 -5.98
N VAL A 184 -3.69 -0.22 -6.91
CA VAL A 184 -4.97 0.48 -6.63
C VAL A 184 -6.02 -0.39 -5.91
N HIS A 185 -5.63 -1.56 -5.42
CA HIS A 185 -6.55 -2.51 -4.78
C HIS A 185 -7.21 -1.97 -3.51
N PHE A 186 -6.57 -1.05 -2.78
CA PHE A 186 -7.08 -0.55 -1.50
C PHE A 186 -8.42 0.19 -1.65
N PRO A 187 -8.57 1.23 -2.50
CA PRO A 187 -9.88 1.83 -2.74
C PRO A 187 -10.95 0.84 -3.22
N GLY A 188 -10.59 -0.07 -4.14
CA GLY A 188 -11.53 -1.02 -4.74
C GLY A 188 -12.22 -1.92 -3.71
N TYR A 189 -11.54 -2.22 -2.60
CA TYR A 189 -12.10 -3.03 -1.52
C TYR A 189 -13.32 -2.37 -0.85
N PHE A 190 -13.24 -1.08 -0.52
CA PHE A 190 -14.30 -0.36 0.20
C PHE A 190 -15.53 -0.07 -0.67
N PHE A 191 -15.34 0.07 -1.97
CA PHE A 191 -16.43 0.36 -2.91
C PHE A 191 -17.04 -0.89 -3.56
N SER A 192 -16.54 -2.09 -3.23
CA SER A 192 -17.09 -3.33 -3.75
C SER A 192 -18.43 -3.68 -3.08
N PRO A 193 -19.54 -3.79 -3.84
CA PRO A 193 -20.86 -4.08 -3.26
C PRO A 193 -20.88 -5.39 -2.46
N SER A 194 -20.20 -6.43 -2.91
CA SER A 194 -20.14 -7.73 -2.23
C SER A 194 -19.43 -7.66 -0.86
N HIS A 195 -18.57 -6.67 -0.67
CA HIS A 195 -17.87 -6.39 0.59
C HIS A 195 -18.66 -5.46 1.53
N ASN A 196 -19.55 -4.62 1.01
CA ASN A 196 -20.27 -3.60 1.78
C ASN A 196 -21.78 -3.86 1.92
N GLN A 197 -22.23 -5.08 1.63
CA GLN A 197 -23.61 -5.52 1.79
C GLN A 197 -23.83 -6.31 3.08
N LYS A 198 -24.99 -6.07 3.70
CA LYS A 198 -25.58 -6.96 4.72
C LYS A 198 -26.35 -8.09 4.06
N TYR A 199 -26.64 -9.14 4.81
CA TYR A 199 -27.55 -10.20 4.37
C TYR A 199 -28.92 -9.60 3.99
N PRO A 200 -29.49 -9.95 2.81
CA PRO A 200 -30.81 -9.47 2.43
C PRO A 200 -31.86 -10.01 3.42
N ASN A 201 -32.71 -9.15 3.95
CA ASN A 201 -33.91 -9.64 4.64
C ASN A 201 -34.94 -10.13 3.60
N ALA A 202 -35.92 -10.93 4.01
CA ALA A 202 -36.89 -11.55 3.10
C ALA A 202 -37.61 -10.54 2.18
N LYS A 203 -37.82 -9.29 2.62
CA LYS A 203 -38.41 -8.20 1.81
C LYS A 203 -37.47 -7.67 0.71
N MET A 204 -36.15 -7.70 0.91
CA MET A 204 -35.17 -7.24 -0.09
C MET A 204 -34.89 -8.28 -1.19
N LYS A 205 -35.19 -9.55 -0.94
CA LYS A 205 -35.03 -10.62 -1.93
C LYS A 205 -35.99 -10.46 -3.12
N ASN A 206 -37.19 -9.94 -2.85
CA ASN A 206 -38.23 -9.70 -3.85
C ASN A 206 -37.98 -8.45 -4.72
N LEU A 207 -36.96 -7.64 -4.42
CA LEU A 207 -36.57 -6.46 -5.22
C LEU A 207 -35.46 -6.78 -6.23
N SER A 208 -34.94 -8.01 -6.22
CA SER A 208 -33.88 -8.48 -7.12
C SER A 208 -34.35 -9.45 -8.21
N GLU A 209 -35.65 -9.75 -8.24
CA GLU A 209 -36.36 -10.43 -9.34
C GLU A 209 -37.03 -9.38 -10.23
#